data_AF-A0A9K3N8U2-F1
#
_entry.id   AF-A0A9K3N8U2-F1
#
_cell.length_a   1.000
_cell.length_b   1.000
_cell.length_c   1.000
_cell.angle_alpha   90.00
_cell.angle_beta   90.00
_cell.angle_gamma   90.00
#
_symmetry.space_group_name_H-M   'P 1'
#
loop_
_entity.id
_entity.type
_entity.pdbx_description
1 polymer ?
#
loop_
_entity_poly.entity_id
_entity_poly.type
_entity_poly.pdbx_seq_one_letter_code
_entity_poly.pdbx_strand_id
1 'polypeptide(L)'
;MQVKNLTVNRLCQIQVIMAVNGNLPGPTLRVKEGDTIVVHVFNKSPYNLTIHWHGIFQRLTQWADGLQFVTQCPIRPRGNYTYTFNLTGQVGTFWWHAHSQWLRATVHGALIIRPRESQKYPFVKPYREDTIMLGEWWNAGPNDVESVALAT
;
A
#
# COMPACT_ATOMS: atom_id res chain seq x y z
N MET A 1 -0.34 10.40 0.97
CA MET A 1 -1.29 9.47 0.35
C MET A 1 -2.72 9.87 0.69
N GLN A 2 -3.52 10.26 -0.31
CA GLN A 2 -4.94 10.53 -0.13
C GLN A 2 -5.72 9.28 -0.56
N VAL A 3 -6.35 8.59 0.38
CA VAL A 3 -7.24 7.45 0.07
C VAL A 3 -8.62 7.99 -0.19
N LYS A 4 -9.14 7.85 -1.41
CA LYS A 4 -10.42 8.43 -1.84
C LYS A 4 -11.09 7.58 -2.91
N ASN A 5 -12.34 7.90 -3.19
CA ASN A 5 -13.11 7.31 -4.28
C ASN A 5 -12.40 7.54 -5.63
N LEU A 6 -12.38 6.50 -6.46
CA LEU A 6 -11.99 6.54 -7.86
C LEU A 6 -13.04 5.77 -8.66
N THR A 7 -13.62 6.42 -9.66
CA THR A 7 -14.51 5.76 -10.62
C THR A 7 -13.65 5.08 -11.68
N VAL A 8 -13.84 3.77 -11.86
CA VAL A 8 -13.13 2.98 -12.85
C VAL A 8 -14.12 2.22 -13.74
N ASN A 9 -13.71 1.96 -14.97
CA ASN A 9 -14.40 1.05 -15.89
C ASN A 9 -13.50 -0.16 -16.13
N ARG A 10 -13.99 -1.34 -15.72
CA ARG A 10 -13.31 -2.63 -15.88
C ARG A 10 -14.36 -3.68 -16.20
N LEU A 11 -14.05 -4.58 -17.13
CA LEU A 11 -14.96 -5.64 -17.58
C LEU A 11 -16.36 -5.10 -17.96
N CYS A 12 -16.39 -3.93 -18.62
CA CYS A 12 -17.61 -3.21 -19.01
C CYS A 12 -18.53 -2.77 -17.86
N GLN A 13 -18.03 -2.71 -16.62
CA GLN A 13 -18.77 -2.21 -15.47
C GLN A 13 -18.11 -0.97 -14.86
N ILE A 14 -18.93 0.05 -14.62
CA ILE A 14 -18.52 1.25 -13.91
C ILE A 14 -18.66 0.98 -12.42
N GLN A 15 -17.59 1.21 -11.67
CA GLN A 15 -17.56 1.06 -10.23
C GLN A 15 -16.83 2.20 -9.55
N VAL A 16 -17.17 2.42 -8.28
CA VAL A 16 -16.43 3.31 -7.38
C VAL A 16 -15.60 2.45 -6.44
N ILE A 17 -14.28 2.59 -6.53
CA ILE A 17 -13.31 1.88 -5.69
C ILE A 17 -12.57 2.85 -4.78
N MET A 18 -11.92 2.33 -3.74
CA MET A 18 -10.95 3.11 -2.97
C MET A 18 -9.58 3.03 -3.61
N ALA A 19 -8.95 4.18 -3.85
CA ALA A 19 -7.65 4.28 -4.49
C ALA A 19 -6.79 5.34 -3.81
N VAL A 20 -5.47 5.21 -3.97
CA VAL A 20 -4.50 6.19 -3.43
C VAL A 20 -4.13 7.20 -4.50
N ASN A 21 -4.32 8.48 -4.19
CA ASN A 21 -4.03 9.60 -5.08
C ASN A 21 -4.72 9.49 -6.46
N GLY A 22 -5.83 8.74 -6.56
CA GLY A 22 -6.58 8.58 -7.81
C GLY A 22 -6.02 7.53 -8.78
N ASN A 23 -5.11 6.64 -8.34
CA ASN A 23 -4.52 5.60 -9.18
C ASN A 23 -4.77 4.20 -8.63
N LEU A 24 -4.98 3.24 -9.53
CA LEU A 24 -4.98 1.79 -9.29
C LEU A 24 -4.06 1.11 -10.33
N PRO A 25 -2.95 0.45 -9.92
CA PRO A 25 -2.36 0.48 -8.59
C PRO A 25 -2.02 1.89 -8.11
N GLY A 26 -1.88 2.05 -6.79
CA GLY A 26 -1.41 3.30 -6.19
C GLY A 26 0.04 3.64 -6.57
N PRO A 27 0.53 4.82 -6.14
CA PRO A 27 1.86 5.28 -6.50
C PRO A 27 2.96 4.31 -6.04
N THR A 28 3.92 4.05 -6.93
CA THR A 28 5.17 3.36 -6.56
C THR A 28 6.04 4.29 -5.72
N LEU A 29 6.41 3.85 -4.52
CA LEU A 29 7.41 4.52 -3.71
C LEU A 29 8.79 4.03 -4.14
N ARG A 30 9.69 4.96 -4.48
CA ARG A 30 11.07 4.64 -4.84
C ARG A 30 12.01 5.37 -3.90
N VAL A 31 12.81 4.61 -3.19
CA VAL A 31 13.67 5.07 -2.09
C VAL A 31 15.00 4.32 -2.14
N LYS A 32 15.97 4.73 -1.33
CA LYS A 32 17.25 4.03 -1.16
C LYS A 32 17.32 3.35 0.20
N GLU A 33 18.16 2.34 0.29
CA GLU A 33 18.50 1.69 1.57
C GLU A 33 18.98 2.74 2.58
N GLY A 34 18.47 2.66 3.81
CA GLY A 34 18.82 3.57 4.90
C GLY A 34 18.01 4.87 4.93
N ASP A 35 17.21 5.16 3.90
CA ASP A 35 16.27 6.29 3.93
C ASP A 35 15.26 6.12 5.08
N THR A 36 14.87 7.24 5.68
CA THR A 36 13.69 7.32 6.55
C THR A 36 12.51 7.79 5.70
N ILE A 37 11.49 6.96 5.58
CA ILE A 37 10.25 7.32 4.91
C ILE A 37 9.33 8.03 5.90
N VAL A 38 8.68 9.10 5.44
CA VAL A 38 7.55 9.74 6.11
C VAL A 38 6.35 9.74 5.14
N VAL A 39 5.28 9.02 5.48
CA VAL A 39 4.05 8.99 4.68
C VAL A 39 2.86 9.51 5.49
N HIS A 40 2.36 10.68 5.08
CA HIS A 40 1.08 11.20 5.57
C HIS A 40 -0.08 10.53 4.84
N VAL A 41 -0.87 9.73 5.54
CA VAL A 41 -2.08 9.09 5.01
C VAL A 41 -3.30 9.88 5.45
N PHE A 42 -4.09 10.33 4.49
CA PHE A 42 -5.35 11.02 4.71
C PHE A 42 -6.49 10.10 4.26
N ASN A 43 -7.34 9.70 5.20
CA ASN A 43 -8.48 8.84 4.91
C ASN A 43 -9.69 9.70 4.49
N LYS A 44 -9.94 9.80 3.19
CA LYS A 44 -11.15 10.40 2.61
C LYS A 44 -12.14 9.34 2.13
N SER A 45 -11.94 8.08 2.51
CA SER A 45 -12.85 6.98 2.24
C SER A 45 -13.95 6.89 3.31
N PRO A 46 -15.06 6.18 3.04
CA PRO A 46 -16.08 5.90 4.07
C PRO A 46 -15.66 4.79 5.05
N TYR A 47 -14.51 4.13 4.84
CA TYR A 47 -14.09 2.96 5.63
C TYR A 47 -13.03 3.32 6.66
N ASN A 48 -13.00 2.56 7.77
CA ASN A 48 -11.84 2.50 8.64
C ASN A 48 -10.69 1.79 7.91
N LEU A 49 -9.49 2.37 7.88
CA LEU A 49 -8.36 1.75 7.21
C LEU A 49 -7.01 1.99 7.90
N THR A 50 -6.05 1.14 7.59
CA THR A 50 -4.62 1.26 7.89
C THR A 50 -3.81 0.92 6.64
N ILE A 51 -2.55 1.35 6.56
CA ILE A 51 -1.62 0.98 5.50
C ILE A 51 -0.46 0.20 6.10
N HIS A 52 -0.20 -0.99 5.56
CA HIS A 52 0.93 -1.84 5.91
C HIS A 52 2.03 -1.78 4.84
N TRP A 53 3.27 -1.89 5.31
CA TRP A 53 4.50 -1.83 4.51
C TRP A 53 5.08 -3.23 4.39
N HIS A 54 4.53 -4.01 3.46
CA HIS A 54 4.76 -5.44 3.38
C HIS A 54 6.24 -5.79 3.16
N GLY A 55 6.78 -6.58 4.08
CA GLY A 55 8.17 -7.03 4.08
C GLY A 55 9.15 -6.03 4.70
N ILE A 56 8.70 -4.86 5.16
CA ILE A 56 9.55 -3.93 5.92
C ILE A 56 9.69 -4.42 7.36
N PHE A 57 10.92 -4.44 7.88
CA PHE A 57 11.22 -5.02 9.19
C PHE A 57 10.69 -4.23 10.38
N GLN A 58 10.32 -2.97 10.19
CA GLN A 58 9.81 -2.07 11.25
C GLN A 58 10.66 -2.10 12.52
N ARG A 59 11.99 -2.06 12.37
CA ARG A 59 12.93 -2.11 13.50
C ARG A 59 12.67 -0.91 14.41
N LEU A 60 12.28 -1.20 15.66
CA LEU A 60 11.93 -0.21 16.68
C LEU A 60 10.84 0.79 16.23
N THR A 61 10.00 0.39 15.27
CA THR A 61 9.00 1.27 14.63
C THR A 61 7.66 0.55 14.44
N GLN A 62 7.35 -0.44 15.28
CA GLN A 62 6.13 -1.26 15.18
C GLN A 62 4.82 -0.47 15.11
N TRP A 63 4.75 0.74 15.70
CA TRP A 63 3.57 1.61 15.60
C TRP A 63 3.26 2.05 14.16
N ALA A 64 4.26 2.04 13.27
CA ALA A 64 4.13 2.36 11.86
C ALA A 64 3.90 1.12 10.98
N ASP A 65 3.75 -0.07 11.55
CA ASP A 65 3.59 -1.31 10.77
C ASP A 65 2.23 -1.43 10.08
N GLY A 66 1.16 -0.88 10.67
CA GLY A 66 -0.12 -0.76 9.99
C GLY A 66 -1.09 -1.93 10.12
N LEU A 67 -0.85 -2.91 10.98
CA LEU A 67 -1.81 -4.00 11.20
C LEU A 67 -2.96 -3.49 12.07
N GLN A 68 -4.16 -3.45 11.49
CA GLN A 68 -5.37 -3.01 12.19
C GLN A 68 -5.62 -3.90 13.42
N PHE A 69 -5.82 -3.28 14.59
CA PHE A 69 -6.05 -3.92 15.89
C PHE A 69 -4.89 -4.77 16.45
N VAL A 70 -3.72 -4.77 15.78
CA VAL A 70 -2.50 -5.40 16.31
C VAL A 70 -1.49 -4.33 16.69
N THR A 71 -1.09 -3.48 15.74
CA THR A 71 -0.10 -2.42 15.99
C THR A 71 -0.71 -1.03 16.06
N GLN A 72 -1.94 -0.85 15.55
CA GLN A 72 -2.66 0.41 15.66
C GLN A 72 -4.19 0.25 15.57
N CYS A 73 -4.91 1.23 16.12
CA CYS A 73 -6.30 1.48 15.76
C CYS A 73 -6.41 2.00 14.31
N PRO A 74 -7.56 1.77 13.64
CA PRO A 74 -7.75 2.25 12.28
C PRO A 74 -7.80 3.77 12.19
N ILE A 75 -7.31 4.30 11.07
CA ILE A 75 -7.52 5.69 10.66
C ILE A 75 -9.00 5.80 10.28
N ARG A 76 -9.79 6.50 11.11
CA ARG A 76 -11.22 6.71 10.87
C ARG A 76 -11.46 7.55 9.61
N PRO A 77 -12.65 7.48 8.98
CA PRO A 77 -13.05 8.40 7.93
C PRO A 77 -12.80 9.86 8.33
N ARG A 78 -12.23 10.65 7.42
CA ARG A 78 -11.77 12.04 7.63
C ARG A 78 -10.57 12.18 8.58
N GLY A 79 -10.05 11.08 9.11
CA GLY A 79 -8.83 11.05 9.91
C GLY A 79 -7.56 11.05 9.07
N ASN A 80 -6.43 11.17 9.75
CA ASN A 80 -5.10 11.04 9.16
C ASN A 80 -4.15 10.34 10.12
N TYR A 81 -3.06 9.81 9.57
CA TYR A 81 -1.97 9.21 10.33
C TYR A 81 -0.66 9.37 9.57
N THR A 82 0.43 9.57 10.29
CA THR A 82 1.77 9.69 9.69
C THR A 82 2.58 8.46 10.04
N TYR A 83 2.97 7.71 9.00
CA TYR A 83 3.88 6.58 9.11
C TYR A 83 5.32 7.08 8.97
N THR A 84 6.16 6.79 9.94
CA THR A 84 7.59 7.13 9.92
C THR A 84 8.43 5.92 10.32
N PHE A 85 9.30 5.46 9.43
CA PHE A 85 10.17 4.30 9.66
C PHE A 85 11.40 4.33 8.76
N ASN A 86 12.44 3.62 9.15
CA ASN A 86 13.73 3.58 8.46
C ASN A 86 13.93 2.25 7.71
N LEU A 87 14.59 2.32 6.55
CA LEU A 87 14.80 1.21 5.62
C LEU A 87 16.23 0.63 5.66
N THR A 88 16.92 0.73 6.80
CA THR A 88 18.27 0.19 6.95
C THR A 88 18.28 -1.32 6.77
N GLY A 89 19.20 -1.80 5.92
CA GLY A 89 19.44 -3.23 5.69
C GLY A 89 18.41 -3.91 4.79
N GLN A 90 17.65 -3.16 4.00
CA GLN A 90 16.70 -3.70 3.02
C GLN A 90 16.93 -3.09 1.64
N VAL A 91 17.08 -3.95 0.63
CA VAL A 91 17.17 -3.59 -0.79
C VAL A 91 16.33 -4.60 -1.57
N GLY A 92 15.53 -4.13 -2.52
CA GLY A 92 14.73 -5.00 -3.37
C GLY A 92 13.36 -4.43 -3.72
N THR A 93 12.48 -5.35 -4.10
CA THR A 93 11.08 -5.06 -4.45
C THR A 93 10.18 -5.49 -3.31
N PHE A 94 9.48 -4.50 -2.76
CA PHE A 94 8.48 -4.63 -1.72
C PHE A 94 7.18 -3.99 -2.22
N TRP A 95 6.17 -3.93 -1.35
CA TRP A 95 4.90 -3.29 -1.66
C TRP A 95 4.23 -2.79 -0.39
N TRP A 96 3.26 -1.92 -0.54
CA TRP A 96 2.40 -1.44 0.52
C TRP A 96 0.96 -1.72 0.15
N HIS A 97 0.12 -1.95 1.15
CA HIS A 97 -1.30 -2.21 0.94
C HIS A 97 -2.13 -1.82 2.16
N ALA A 98 -3.43 -1.60 1.95
CA ALA A 98 -4.35 -1.50 3.06
C ALA A 98 -4.33 -2.80 3.87
N HIS A 99 -4.33 -2.70 5.19
CA HIS A 99 -4.36 -3.87 6.08
C HIS A 99 -5.61 -3.82 6.97
N SER A 100 -6.74 -3.54 6.33
CA SER A 100 -8.06 -3.45 6.94
C SER A 100 -9.08 -4.02 5.96
N GLN A 101 -9.85 -5.02 6.40
CA GLN A 101 -10.83 -5.71 5.55
C GLN A 101 -10.19 -6.18 4.23
N TRP A 102 -10.98 -6.28 3.16
CA TRP A 102 -10.48 -6.64 1.83
C TRP A 102 -10.09 -5.42 0.97
N LEU A 103 -9.90 -4.24 1.59
CA LEU A 103 -9.53 -3.01 0.87
C LEU A 103 -8.20 -3.10 0.12
N ARG A 104 -7.32 -4.06 0.47
CA ARG A 104 -6.06 -4.31 -0.27
C ARG A 104 -6.29 -4.67 -1.74
N ALA A 105 -7.48 -5.11 -2.12
CA ALA A 105 -7.84 -5.40 -3.51
C ALA A 105 -7.64 -4.18 -4.43
N THR A 106 -7.82 -2.96 -3.90
CA THR A 106 -7.66 -1.72 -4.70
C THR A 106 -6.75 -0.67 -4.05
N VAL A 107 -6.48 -0.79 -2.75
CA VAL A 107 -5.56 0.10 -2.01
C VAL A 107 -4.24 -0.62 -1.83
N HIS A 108 -3.38 -0.57 -2.85
CA HIS A 108 -2.03 -1.14 -2.82
C HIS A 108 -1.11 -0.42 -3.82
N GLY A 109 0.20 -0.58 -3.66
CA GLY A 109 1.20 -0.09 -4.60
C GLY A 109 2.58 -0.63 -4.30
N ALA A 110 3.50 -0.49 -5.25
CA ALA A 110 4.87 -1.00 -5.07
C ALA A 110 5.73 -0.09 -4.17
N LEU A 111 6.71 -0.69 -3.50
CA LEU A 111 7.76 -0.04 -2.73
C LEU A 111 9.10 -0.60 -3.19
N ILE A 112 9.88 0.19 -3.92
CA ILE A 112 11.18 -0.23 -4.46
C ILE A 112 12.27 0.44 -3.64
N ILE A 113 13.11 -0.38 -3.00
CA ILE A 113 14.27 0.08 -2.24
C ILE A 113 15.53 -0.23 -3.04
N ARG A 114 16.19 0.82 -3.53
CA ARG A 114 17.44 0.71 -4.27
C ARG A 114 18.64 0.67 -3.33
N PRO A 115 19.79 0.13 -3.76
CA PRO A 115 21.03 0.30 -3.03
C PRO A 115 21.29 1.78 -2.72
N ARG A 116 21.85 2.04 -1.53
CA ARG A 116 22.42 3.37 -1.23
C ARG A 116 23.55 3.69 -2.20
N GLU A 117 23.90 4.98 -2.33
CA GLU A 117 24.85 5.44 -3.35
C GLU A 117 26.23 4.77 -3.31
N SER A 118 26.67 4.37 -2.13
CA SER A 118 27.94 3.66 -1.93
C SER A 118 27.92 2.18 -2.35
N GLN A 119 26.76 1.66 -2.77
CA GLN A 119 26.59 0.26 -3.15
C GLN A 119 25.97 0.13 -4.54
N LYS A 120 26.31 -0.97 -5.21
CA LYS A 120 25.73 -1.36 -6.50
C LYS A 120 24.98 -2.66 -6.32
N TYR A 121 24.03 -2.93 -7.23
CA TYR A 121 23.46 -4.26 -7.34
C TYR A 121 24.56 -5.31 -7.61
N PRO A 122 24.38 -6.56 -7.17
CA PRO A 122 25.34 -7.65 -7.41
C PRO A 122 25.29 -8.18 -8.86
N PHE A 123 24.77 -7.39 -9.79
CA PHE A 123 24.59 -7.71 -11.20
C PHE A 123 24.76 -6.44 -12.04
N VAL A 124 25.00 -6.63 -13.34
CA VAL A 124 25.12 -5.52 -14.31
C VAL A 124 23.83 -4.71 -14.32
N LYS A 125 23.96 -3.38 -14.29
CA LYS A 125 22.81 -2.47 -14.32
C LYS A 125 21.92 -2.83 -15.52
N PRO A 126 20.64 -3.16 -15.31
CA PRO A 126 19.76 -3.49 -16.41
C PRO A 126 19.49 -2.27 -17.29
N TYR A 127 19.18 -2.50 -18.56
CA TYR A 127 18.78 -1.44 -19.49
C TYR A 127 17.53 -0.70 -18.98
N ARG A 128 16.58 -1.44 -18.42
CA ARG A 128 15.30 -0.93 -17.90
C ARG A 128 14.84 -1.75 -16.69
N GLU A 129 14.09 -1.10 -15.81
CA GLU A 129 13.38 -1.71 -14.70
C GLU A 129 11.88 -1.43 -14.88
N ASP A 130 11.05 -2.48 -14.87
CA ASP A 130 9.60 -2.37 -14.92
C ASP A 130 8.98 -3.05 -13.70
N THR A 131 7.95 -2.41 -13.15
CA THR A 131 7.22 -2.93 -11.99
C THR A 131 5.95 -3.62 -12.49
N ILE A 132 5.86 -4.93 -12.28
CA ILE A 132 4.67 -5.73 -12.59
C ILE A 132 3.97 -6.05 -11.27
N MET A 133 2.76 -5.54 -11.09
CA MET A 133 1.90 -5.88 -9.96
C MET A 133 0.79 -6.81 -10.43
N LEU A 134 0.73 -8.00 -9.85
CA LEU A 134 -0.34 -8.96 -10.09
C LEU A 134 -1.44 -8.73 -9.04
N GLY A 135 -2.69 -8.81 -9.49
CA GLY A 135 -3.84 -8.60 -8.63
C GLY A 135 -5.10 -9.21 -9.23
N GLU A 136 -6.19 -9.12 -8.47
CA GLU A 136 -7.48 -9.69 -8.82
C GLU A 136 -8.52 -8.57 -8.93
N TRP A 137 -9.64 -8.86 -9.60
CA TRP A 137 -10.73 -7.93 -9.81
C TRP A 137 -12.08 -8.61 -9.60
N TRP A 138 -12.98 -7.94 -8.88
CA TRP A 138 -14.37 -8.37 -8.69
C TRP A 138 -15.35 -7.34 -9.25
N ASN A 139 -16.47 -7.83 -9.79
CA ASN A 139 -17.57 -6.96 -10.21
C ASN A 139 -18.41 -6.41 -9.04
N ALA A 140 -18.17 -6.90 -7.82
CA ALA A 140 -18.72 -6.36 -6.57
C ALA A 140 -17.62 -5.64 -5.77
N GLY A 141 -18.02 -4.79 -4.82
CA GLY A 141 -17.08 -4.13 -3.93
C GLY A 141 -16.31 -5.15 -3.06
N PRO A 142 -15.00 -4.97 -2.80
CA PRO A 142 -14.22 -5.96 -2.04
C PRO A 142 -14.81 -6.30 -0.67
N ASN A 143 -15.38 -5.32 0.02
CA ASN A 143 -16.03 -5.52 1.33
C ASN A 143 -17.39 -6.21 1.21
N ASP A 144 -18.08 -6.05 0.08
CA ASP A 144 -19.33 -6.78 -0.19
C ASP A 144 -19.02 -8.25 -0.44
N VAL A 145 -17.95 -8.53 -1.19
CA VAL A 145 -17.45 -9.90 -1.41
C VAL A 145 -17.04 -10.55 -0.09
N GLU A 146 -16.31 -9.83 0.77
CA GLU A 146 -15.96 -10.30 2.11
C GLU A 146 -17.20 -10.62 2.95
N SER A 147 -18.20 -9.73 2.93
CA SER A 147 -19.44 -9.90 3.69
C SER A 147 -20.23 -11.12 3.23
N VAL A 148 -20.32 -11.36 1.91
CA VAL A 148 -20.98 -12.55 1.35
C VAL A 148 -20.22 -13.82 1.71
N ALA A 149 -18.88 -13.80 1.63
CA ALA A 149 -18.04 -14.97 1.94
C ALA A 149 -18.10 -15.38 3.42
N LEU A 150 -18.31 -14.43 4.34
CA LEU A 150 -18.45 -14.70 5.77
C LEU A 150 -19.88 -15.12 6.18
N ALA A 151 -20.86 -14.93 5.29
CA ALA A 151 -22.26 -15.30 5.54
C ALA A 151 -22.57 -16.78 5.23
N THR A 152 -21.60 -17.52 4.67
CA THR A 152 -21.68 -18.96 4.35
C THR A 152 -20.95 -19.79 5.39
#